data_AF-A0A7Z9UW20-F1
#
_entry.id   AF-A0A7Z9UW20-F1
#
_cell.length_a   1.000
_cell.length_b   1.000
_cell.length_c   1.000
_cell.angle_alpha   90.00
_cell.angle_beta   90.00
_cell.angle_gamma   90.00
#
_symmetry.space_group_name_H-M   'P 1'
#
loop_
_entity.id
_entity.type
_entity.pdbx_description
1 polymer ?
#
loop_
_entity_poly.entity_id
_entity_poly.type
_entity_poly.pdbx_seq_one_letter_code
_entity_poly.pdbx_strand_id
1 'polypeptide(L)'
;MKVSYSEKPAFKQEKIQGMINPAEGEIFDRGEFEKSILEIKQLYSEEGYVLMTLNPIPSYNEQEGYVDFLIEIDEGSVIVIDQVKINGLIKTKEKVVRRELDQLKIKTGEFLDMKALRKARQRLFQMGFLRNVEFIPSKFMEFFHENPCNSARFP
;
A
#
# COMPACT_ATOMS: atom_id res chain seq x y z
N MET A 1 -14.19 20.10 -1.50
CA MET A 1 -13.07 19.15 -1.74
C MET A 1 -13.14 18.53 -3.13
N LYS A 2 -12.01 18.40 -3.87
CA LYS A 2 -11.99 17.85 -5.24
C LYS A 2 -11.02 16.67 -5.34
N VAL A 3 -11.47 15.57 -5.96
CA VAL A 3 -10.62 14.40 -6.24
C VAL A 3 -10.36 14.34 -7.74
N SER A 4 -9.10 14.22 -8.13
CA SER A 4 -8.66 14.08 -9.52
C SER A 4 -7.84 12.80 -9.67
N TYR A 5 -8.13 12.07 -10.75
CA TYR A 5 -7.44 10.84 -11.11
C TYR A 5 -6.50 11.10 -12.28
N SER A 6 -5.32 10.46 -12.28
CA SER A 6 -4.39 10.51 -13.41
C SER A 6 -4.91 9.76 -14.64
N GLU A 7 -5.59 8.62 -14.46
CA GLU A 7 -6.09 7.75 -15.53
C GLU A 7 -7.48 7.13 -15.24
N LYS A 8 -7.83 6.00 -15.88
CA LYS A 8 -9.06 5.23 -15.61
C LYS A 8 -9.01 4.68 -14.18
N PRO A 9 -9.88 5.13 -13.27
CA PRO A 9 -9.74 4.81 -11.87
C PRO A 9 -10.23 3.38 -11.57
N ALA A 10 -9.47 2.63 -10.77
CA ALA A 10 -9.83 1.32 -10.26
C ALA A 10 -11.03 1.39 -9.30
N PHE A 11 -11.21 2.51 -8.60
CA PHE A 11 -12.35 2.76 -7.72
C PHE A 11 -13.17 3.96 -8.15
N LYS A 12 -14.48 3.90 -7.88
CA LYS A 12 -15.36 5.06 -8.07
C LYS A 12 -14.97 6.20 -7.13
N GLN A 13 -15.07 7.42 -7.65
CA GLN A 13 -14.84 8.65 -6.89
C GLN A 13 -15.66 8.74 -5.60
N GLU A 14 -16.92 8.32 -5.65
CA GLU A 14 -17.83 8.31 -4.51
C GLU A 14 -17.29 7.50 -3.33
N LYS A 15 -16.65 6.36 -3.61
CA LYS A 15 -16.10 5.47 -2.59
C LYS A 15 -14.90 6.13 -1.90
N ILE A 16 -14.02 6.76 -2.68
CA ILE A 16 -12.84 7.44 -2.14
C ILE A 16 -13.26 8.69 -1.35
N GLN A 17 -14.19 9.49 -1.87
CA GLN A 17 -14.71 10.66 -1.18
C GLN A 17 -15.36 10.29 0.17
N GLY A 18 -16.11 9.19 0.23
CA GLY A 18 -16.72 8.73 1.48
C GLY A 18 -15.74 8.18 2.52
N MET A 19 -14.49 7.88 2.15
CA MET A 19 -13.44 7.45 3.09
C MET A 19 -12.62 8.61 3.65
N ILE A 20 -12.76 9.80 3.06
CA ILE A 20 -11.99 10.98 3.48
C ILE A 20 -12.73 11.67 4.62
N ASN A 21 -12.06 11.73 5.76
CA ASN A 21 -12.43 12.54 6.91
C ASN A 21 -11.36 13.62 7.10
N PRO A 22 -11.71 14.81 7.60
CA PRO A 22 -13.06 15.27 7.92
C PRO A 22 -13.92 15.55 6.66
N ALA A 23 -15.23 15.51 6.81
CA ALA A 23 -16.17 15.75 5.71
C ALA A 23 -16.20 17.23 5.29
N GLU A 24 -16.79 17.51 4.13
CA GLU A 24 -16.92 18.89 3.64
C GLU A 24 -17.75 19.74 4.63
N GLY A 25 -17.15 20.85 5.10
CA GLY A 25 -17.76 21.76 6.07
C GLY A 25 -17.44 21.44 7.54
N GLU A 26 -16.71 20.36 7.83
CA GLU A 26 -16.23 20.05 9.18
C GLU A 26 -14.91 20.77 9.51
N ILE A 27 -14.59 20.84 10.80
CA ILE A 27 -13.32 21.40 11.27
C ILE A 27 -12.18 20.53 10.77
N PHE A 28 -11.19 21.15 10.13
CA PHE A 28 -10.03 20.43 9.63
C PHE A 28 -9.18 19.84 10.77
N ASP A 29 -9.20 18.52 10.91
CA ASP A 29 -8.25 17.75 11.72
C ASP A 29 -7.23 17.06 10.81
N ARG A 30 -5.96 17.48 10.93
CA ARG A 30 -4.86 16.88 10.16
C ARG A 30 -4.68 15.40 10.46
N GLY A 31 -4.83 14.98 11.72
CA GLY A 31 -4.62 13.60 12.14
C GLY A 31 -5.68 12.65 11.58
N GLU A 32 -6.93 13.09 11.49
CA GLU A 32 -7.99 12.30 10.83
C GLU A 32 -7.78 12.24 9.32
N PHE A 33 -7.40 13.35 8.71
CA PHE A 33 -7.09 13.41 7.28
C PHE A 33 -5.95 12.48 6.88
N GLU A 34 -4.85 12.47 7.65
CA GLU A 34 -3.72 11.57 7.41
C GLU A 34 -4.13 10.09 7.57
N LYS A 35 -5.01 9.76 8.52
CA LYS A 35 -5.55 8.40 8.68
C LYS A 35 -6.39 7.99 7.47
N SER A 36 -7.30 8.85 7.01
CA SER A 36 -8.09 8.58 5.81
C SER A 36 -7.23 8.33 4.58
N ILE A 37 -6.17 9.12 4.39
CA ILE A 37 -5.20 8.89 3.31
C ILE A 37 -4.54 7.50 3.45
N LEU A 38 -4.14 7.12 4.66
CA LEU A 38 -3.52 5.81 4.91
C LEU A 38 -4.50 4.67 4.62
N GLU A 39 -5.76 4.80 5.00
CA GLU A 39 -6.80 3.82 4.73
C GLU A 39 -7.07 3.64 3.23
N ILE A 40 -7.10 4.75 2.48
CA ILE A 40 -7.21 4.71 1.02
C ILE A 40 -6.02 4.00 0.41
N LYS A 41 -4.78 4.37 0.80
CA LYS A 41 -3.56 3.68 0.33
C LYS A 41 -3.60 2.19 0.65
N GLN A 42 -4.09 1.81 1.82
CA GLN A 42 -4.25 0.41 2.20
C GLN A 42 -5.27 -0.31 1.32
N LEU A 43 -6.42 0.29 1.04
CA LEU A 43 -7.43 -0.27 0.14
C LEU A 43 -6.84 -0.58 -1.25
N TYR A 44 -6.10 0.37 -1.82
CA TYR A 44 -5.41 0.19 -3.11
C TYR A 44 -4.34 -0.92 -3.04
N SER A 45 -3.57 -0.95 -1.95
CA SER A 45 -2.53 -1.97 -1.74
C SER A 45 -3.09 -3.39 -1.59
N GLU A 46 -4.30 -3.54 -1.05
CA GLU A 46 -4.99 -4.83 -0.92
C GLU A 46 -5.43 -5.40 -2.29
N GLU A 47 -5.51 -4.54 -3.31
CA GLU A 47 -5.99 -4.87 -4.65
C GLU A 47 -4.84 -4.94 -5.68
N GLY A 48 -3.58 -4.88 -5.19
CA GLY A 48 -2.37 -5.05 -5.98
C GLY A 48 -1.71 -3.75 -6.47
N TYR A 49 -2.29 -2.59 -6.14
CA TYR A 49 -1.74 -1.26 -6.47
C TYR A 49 -0.74 -0.80 -5.40
N VAL A 50 0.34 -1.56 -5.22
CA VAL A 50 1.34 -1.32 -4.16
C VAL A 50 2.19 -0.07 -4.41
N LEU A 51 2.29 0.37 -5.67
CA LEU A 51 3.01 1.59 -6.06
C LEU A 51 2.13 2.85 -6.09
N MET A 52 0.86 2.71 -5.69
CA MET A 52 -0.07 3.83 -5.72
C MET A 52 0.46 5.00 -4.90
N THR A 53 0.39 6.19 -5.49
CA THR A 53 0.70 7.45 -4.81
C THR A 53 -0.57 8.27 -4.67
N LEU A 54 -0.70 8.90 -3.49
CA LEU A 54 -1.79 9.82 -3.18
C LEU A 54 -1.15 11.10 -2.69
N ASN A 55 -1.35 12.17 -3.45
CA ASN A 55 -0.79 13.49 -3.20
C ASN A 55 -1.94 14.46 -2.91
N PRO A 56 -2.16 14.83 -1.63
CA PRO A 56 -3.10 15.89 -1.28
C PRO A 56 -2.44 17.26 -1.48
N ILE A 57 -3.04 18.09 -2.32
CA ILE A 57 -2.62 19.47 -2.58
C ILE A 57 -3.58 20.39 -1.82
N PRO A 58 -3.16 21.02 -0.72
CA PRO A 58 -3.97 21.98 0.00
C PRO A 58 -4.01 23.33 -0.74
N SER A 59 -5.19 23.94 -0.79
CA SER A 59 -5.46 25.28 -1.27
C SER A 59 -6.08 26.08 -0.13
N TYR A 60 -5.30 27.02 0.42
CA TYR A 60 -5.71 27.83 1.55
C TYR A 60 -6.44 29.07 1.06
N ASN A 61 -7.66 29.29 1.55
CA ASN A 61 -8.37 30.54 1.36
C ASN A 61 -8.40 31.32 2.68
N GLU A 62 -7.40 32.20 2.86
CA GLU A 62 -7.24 32.99 4.08
C GLU A 62 -8.36 34.01 4.29
N GLN A 63 -9.03 34.45 3.22
CA GLN A 63 -10.08 35.47 3.31
C GLN A 63 -11.36 34.92 3.94
N GLU A 64 -11.69 33.67 3.63
CA GLU A 64 -12.89 33.02 4.16
C GLU A 64 -12.59 32.00 5.27
N GLY A 65 -11.32 31.67 5.50
CA GLY A 65 -10.88 30.79 6.58
C GLY A 65 -11.12 29.30 6.32
N TYR A 66 -11.20 28.89 5.05
CA TYR A 66 -11.38 27.49 4.66
C TYR A 66 -10.14 26.94 3.95
N VAL A 67 -9.99 25.61 3.98
CA VAL A 67 -8.93 24.89 3.27
C VAL A 67 -9.59 23.91 2.32
N ASP A 68 -9.32 24.08 1.03
CA ASP A 68 -9.70 23.13 0.00
C ASP A 68 -8.58 22.13 -0.23
N PHE A 69 -8.95 20.88 -0.49
CA PHE A 69 -8.00 19.84 -0.89
C PHE A 69 -8.29 19.37 -2.31
N LEU A 70 -7.26 19.38 -3.14
CA LEU A 70 -7.20 18.66 -4.40
C LEU A 70 -6.42 17.37 -4.16
N ILE A 71 -7.07 16.22 -4.30
CA ILE A 71 -6.42 14.93 -4.09
C ILE A 71 -6.10 14.33 -5.45
N GLU A 72 -4.82 14.22 -5.75
CA GLU A 72 -4.32 13.54 -6.93
C GLU A 72 -3.99 12.08 -6.57
N ILE A 73 -4.67 11.16 -7.25
CA ILE A 73 -4.44 9.73 -7.12
C ILE A 73 -3.79 9.22 -8.40
N ASP A 74 -2.60 8.67 -8.23
CA ASP A 74 -1.92 7.89 -9.25
C ASP A 74 -1.83 6.44 -8.79
N GLU A 75 -2.65 5.59 -9.41
CA GLU A 75 -2.79 4.18 -9.02
C GLU A 75 -1.55 3.36 -9.40
N GLY A 76 -0.81 3.79 -10.42
CA GLY A 76 0.33 3.08 -10.97
C GLY A 76 -0.04 1.71 -11.56
N SER A 77 0.98 0.87 -11.76
CA SER A 77 0.80 -0.48 -12.29
C SER A 77 0.61 -1.52 -11.19
N VAL A 78 -0.24 -2.50 -11.44
CA VAL A 78 -0.39 -3.68 -10.58
C VAL A 78 0.89 -4.51 -10.61
N ILE A 79 1.45 -4.79 -9.44
CA ILE A 79 2.63 -5.66 -9.33
C ILE A 79 2.19 -7.11 -9.29
N VAL A 80 2.74 -7.93 -10.19
CA VAL A 80 2.56 -9.38 -10.21
C VAL A 80 3.82 -10.07 -9.70
N ILE A 81 3.64 -11.11 -8.90
CA ILE A 81 4.73 -11.92 -8.38
C ILE A 81 5.27 -12.78 -9.53
N ASP A 82 6.50 -12.51 -9.95
CA ASP A 82 7.19 -13.31 -10.97
C ASP A 82 7.75 -14.61 -10.37
N GLN A 83 8.61 -14.49 -9.35
CA GLN A 83 9.20 -15.64 -8.68
C GLN A 83 9.39 -15.40 -7.18
N VAL A 84 9.13 -16.45 -6.39
CA VAL A 84 9.41 -16.47 -4.95
C VAL A 84 10.64 -17.32 -4.67
N LYS A 85 11.74 -16.66 -4.25
CA LYS A 85 12.98 -17.32 -3.82
C LYS A 85 13.04 -17.34 -2.29
N ILE A 86 13.33 -18.51 -1.71
CA ILE A 86 13.39 -18.71 -0.26
C ILE A 86 14.83 -19.09 0.11
N ASN A 87 15.49 -18.27 0.91
CA ASN A 87 16.87 -18.44 1.32
C ASN A 87 17.00 -18.40 2.86
N GLY A 88 18.14 -18.83 3.40
CA GLY A 88 18.44 -18.71 4.83
C GLY A 88 17.76 -19.73 5.74
N LEU A 89 17.20 -20.80 5.19
CA LEU A 89 16.63 -21.90 5.98
C LEU A 89 17.74 -22.85 6.46
N ILE A 90 17.86 -23.02 7.79
CA ILE A 90 18.84 -23.94 8.41
C ILE A 90 18.13 -25.17 9.00
N LYS A 91 17.06 -24.96 9.77
CA LYS A 91 16.34 -26.03 10.50
C LYS A 91 15.06 -26.50 9.80
N THR A 92 14.52 -25.70 8.89
CA THR A 92 13.20 -25.94 8.27
C THR A 92 13.36 -26.25 6.78
N LYS A 93 12.48 -27.10 6.25
CA LYS A 93 12.45 -27.38 4.81
C LYS A 93 11.70 -26.29 4.06
N GLU A 94 12.20 -25.92 2.88
CA GLU A 94 11.58 -24.92 1.99
C GLU A 94 10.12 -25.24 1.67
N LYS A 95 9.79 -26.53 1.46
CA LYS A 95 8.41 -26.98 1.19
C LYS A 95 7.40 -26.55 2.26
N VAL A 96 7.82 -26.43 3.52
CA VAL A 96 6.94 -26.02 4.63
C VAL A 96 6.60 -24.54 4.48
N VAL A 97 7.61 -23.69 4.27
CA VAL A 97 7.44 -22.25 4.08
C VAL A 97 6.65 -21.97 2.80
N ARG A 98 7.00 -22.64 1.69
CA ARG A 98 6.31 -22.48 0.41
C ARG A 98 4.83 -22.80 0.51
N ARG A 99 4.45 -23.88 1.21
CA ARG A 99 3.03 -24.23 1.43
C ARG A 99 2.25 -23.12 2.15
N GLU A 100 2.87 -22.45 3.12
CA GLU A 100 2.22 -21.34 3.85
C GLU A 100 2.05 -20.11 2.97
N LEU A 101 3.05 -19.80 2.13
CA LEU A 101 2.96 -18.72 1.14
C LEU A 101 1.89 -19.00 0.08
N ASP A 102 1.84 -20.24 -0.44
CA ASP A 102 0.86 -20.65 -1.44
C ASP A 102 -0.59 -20.55 -0.92
N GLN A 103 -0.82 -20.89 0.36
CA GLN A 103 -2.14 -20.73 1.01
C GLN A 103 -2.62 -19.27 1.05
N LEU A 104 -1.69 -18.33 1.11
CA LEU A 104 -1.98 -16.90 1.11
C LEU A 104 -1.91 -16.29 -0.30
N LYS A 105 -1.89 -17.13 -1.34
CA LYS A 105 -1.77 -16.73 -2.75
C LYS A 105 -0.47 -15.97 -3.07
N ILE A 106 0.57 -16.12 -2.25
CA ILE A 106 1.89 -15.54 -2.52
C ILE A 106 2.67 -16.54 -3.37
N LYS A 107 2.35 -16.58 -4.67
CA LYS A 107 2.95 -17.48 -5.65
C LYS A 107 3.08 -16.79 -7.01
N THR A 108 3.85 -17.39 -7.89
CA THR A 108 4.03 -16.89 -9.27
C THR A 108 2.70 -16.69 -9.98
N GLY A 109 2.54 -15.52 -10.62
CA GLY A 109 1.38 -15.14 -11.42
C GLY A 109 0.24 -14.49 -10.66
N GLU A 110 0.29 -14.43 -9.33
CA GLU A 110 -0.68 -13.69 -8.51
C GLU A 110 -0.22 -12.24 -8.31
N PHE A 111 -1.17 -11.33 -8.11
CA PHE A 111 -0.84 -9.94 -7.74
C PHE A 111 -0.28 -9.86 -6.32
N LEU A 112 0.58 -8.89 -6.09
CA LEU A 112 1.19 -8.66 -4.78
C LEU A 112 0.19 -7.97 -3.85
N ASP A 113 -0.40 -8.74 -2.94
CA ASP A 113 -1.22 -8.21 -1.84
C ASP A 113 -0.36 -7.98 -0.58
N MET A 114 -0.27 -6.72 -0.14
CA MET A 114 0.45 -6.33 1.07
C MET A 114 -0.16 -6.92 2.34
N LYS A 115 -1.48 -7.11 2.38
CA LYS A 115 -2.17 -7.75 3.50
C LYS A 115 -1.83 -9.23 3.60
N ALA A 116 -1.80 -9.92 2.46
CA ALA A 116 -1.32 -11.30 2.39
C ALA A 116 0.13 -11.41 2.88
N LEU A 117 1.02 -10.50 2.45
CA LEU A 117 2.43 -10.49 2.86
C LEU A 117 2.59 -10.31 4.38
N ARG A 118 1.84 -9.38 4.98
CA ARG A 118 1.84 -9.15 6.43
C ARG A 118 1.33 -10.38 7.19
N LYS A 119 0.25 -11.01 6.71
CA LYS A 119 -0.28 -12.26 7.29
C LYS A 119 0.73 -13.40 7.16
N ALA A 120 1.42 -13.50 6.02
CA ALA A 120 2.45 -14.51 5.81
C ALA A 120 3.60 -14.33 6.79
N ARG A 121 4.10 -13.11 6.97
CA ARG A 121 5.12 -12.79 7.97
C ARG A 121 4.69 -13.24 9.36
N GLN A 122 3.47 -12.90 9.76
CA GLN A 122 2.93 -13.25 11.07
C GLN A 122 2.81 -14.77 11.25
N ARG A 123 2.25 -15.49 10.28
CA ARG A 123 2.11 -16.96 10.35
C ARG A 123 3.46 -17.66 10.42
N LEU A 124 4.40 -17.27 9.56
CA LEU A 124 5.74 -17.84 9.54
C LEU A 124 6.47 -17.62 10.86
N PHE A 125 6.27 -16.47 11.51
CA PHE A 125 6.83 -16.20 12.84
C PHE A 125 6.15 -17.06 13.93
N GLN A 126 4.83 -17.21 13.87
CA GLN A 126 4.06 -18.03 14.82
C GLN A 126 4.42 -19.51 14.79
N MET A 127 4.98 -20.03 13.69
CA MET A 127 5.44 -21.42 13.60
C MET A 127 6.64 -21.73 14.52
N GLY A 128 7.33 -20.71 15.05
CA GLY A 128 8.41 -20.88 16.02
C GLY A 128 9.73 -21.44 15.46
N PHE A 129 9.79 -21.79 14.17
CA PHE A 129 11.01 -22.31 13.53
C PHE A 129 11.91 -21.21 12.95
N LEU A 130 11.38 -20.00 12.77
CA LEU A 130 12.05 -18.89 12.08
C LEU A 130 12.33 -17.76 13.09
N ARG A 131 13.57 -17.28 13.10
CA ARG A 131 13.99 -16.17 13.98
C ARG A 131 13.66 -14.81 13.39
N ASN A 132 13.81 -14.67 12.07
CA ASN A 132 13.50 -13.46 11.32
C ASN A 132 12.91 -13.87 9.97
N VAL A 133 11.96 -13.09 9.48
CA VAL A 133 11.32 -13.27 8.18
C VAL A 133 11.25 -11.90 7.52
N GLU A 134 11.99 -11.76 6.43
CA GLU A 134 12.05 -10.53 5.65
C GLU A 134 11.68 -10.83 4.21
N PHE A 135 10.88 -9.95 3.62
CA PHE A 135 10.48 -10.04 2.22
C PHE A 135 11.21 -8.94 1.46
N ILE A 136 12.12 -9.34 0.58
CA ILE A 136 12.94 -8.42 -0.20
C ILE A 136 12.49 -8.49 -1.66
N PRO A 137 11.87 -7.44 -2.20
CA PRO A 137 11.45 -7.42 -3.60
C PRO A 137 12.64 -7.13 -4.51
N SER A 138 12.99 -8.08 -5.39
CA SER A 138 14.21 -8.06 -6.19
C SER A 138 14.32 -6.88 -7.17
N LYS A 139 13.19 -6.40 -7.72
CA LYS A 139 13.14 -5.33 -8.74
C LYS A 139 12.63 -3.98 -8.21
N PHE A 140 12.35 -3.88 -6.92
CA PHE A 140 11.70 -2.71 -6.37
C PHE A 140 12.63 -1.49 -6.25
N MET A 141 13.94 -1.70 -6.10
CA MET A 141 14.91 -0.60 -5.94
C MET A 141 15.08 0.28 -7.18
N GLU A 142 14.83 -0.23 -8.39
CA GLU A 142 14.94 0.58 -9.62
C GLU A 142 13.88 1.69 -9.67
N PHE A 143 12.70 1.44 -9.08
CA PHE A 143 11.57 2.38 -9.11
C PHE A 143 11.74 3.60 -8.18
N PHE A 144 12.52 3.50 -7.10
CA PHE A 144 12.78 4.63 -6.18
C PHE A 144 13.88 5.56 -6.68
N HIS A 145 14.76 5.09 -7.58
CA HIS A 145 15.81 5.94 -8.14
C HIS A 145 15.25 7.03 -9.06
N GLU A 146 14.07 6.84 -9.65
CA GLU A 146 13.39 7.87 -10.46
C GLU A 146 12.55 8.84 -9.63
N ASN A 147 12.25 8.54 -8.36
CA ASN A 147 11.40 9.37 -7.50
C ASN A 147 11.99 9.52 -6.08
N PRO A 148 13.00 10.39 -5.90
CA PRO A 148 13.81 10.47 -4.68
C PRO A 148 13.05 10.96 -3.42
N CYS A 149 11.82 11.43 -3.55
CA CYS A 149 11.05 11.96 -2.42
C CYS A 149 10.25 10.89 -1.63
N ASN A 150 10.12 9.66 -2.14
CA ASN A 150 9.24 8.67 -1.49
C ASN A 150 10.04 7.59 -0.76
N SER A 151 10.96 7.96 0.13
CA SER A 151 11.66 7.00 1.00
C SER A 151 10.74 6.50 2.12
N ALA A 152 9.69 5.77 1.77
CA ALA A 152 8.88 5.03 2.73
C ALA A 152 9.65 3.75 3.11
N ARG A 153 10.26 3.78 4.30
CA ARG A 153 10.86 2.60 4.92
C ARG A 153 9.73 1.64 5.28
N PHE A 154 9.59 0.54 4.55
CA PHE A 154 8.63 -0.52 4.86
C PHE A 154 8.99 -1.15 6.22
N PRO A 155 8.04 -1.26 7.17
CA PRO A 155 8.26 -1.97 8.44
C PRO A 155 8.30 -3.50 8.30
#